data_AF-A0A258SGI4-F1
#
_entry.id   AF-A0A258SGI4-F1
#
_cell.length_a   1.000
_cell.length_b   1.000
_cell.length_c   1.000
_cell.angle_alpha   90.00
_cell.angle_beta   90.00
_cell.angle_gamma   90.00
#
_symmetry.space_group_name_H-M   'P 1'
#
loop_
_entity.id
_entity.type
_entity.pdbx_description
1 polymer ?
#
loop_
_entity_poly.entity_id
_entity_poly.type
_entity_poly.pdbx_seq_one_letter_code
_entity_poly.pdbx_strand_id
1 'polypeptide(L)' 'KISGNPRTVRTMGEHIDVDVSGVLRRDMTIPQAGDALIDMIVRTANGRLTAAESLGHREFVMTKLYRSA' A
#
# COMPACT_ATOMS: atom_id res chain seq x y z
N LYS A 1 1.63 -0.73 -1.19
CA LYS A 1 1.49 -0.04 0.14
C LYS A 1 0.43 1.06 0.05
N ILE A 2 -0.23 1.43 1.15
CA ILE A 2 -1.30 2.46 1.21
C ILE A 2 -0.85 3.54 2.18
N SER A 3 -1.16 4.81 1.92
CA SER A 3 -0.90 5.88 2.89
C SER A 3 -1.97 6.96 2.91
N GLY A 4 -2.38 7.37 4.11
CA GLY A 4 -3.21 8.55 4.35
C GLY A 4 -2.42 9.78 4.80
N ASN A 5 -1.09 9.66 4.98
CA ASN A 5 -0.26 10.79 5.38
C ASN A 5 0.19 11.57 4.13
N PRO A 6 -0.27 12.82 3.94
CA PRO A 6 0.09 13.58 2.73
C PRO A 6 1.58 13.86 2.59
N ARG A 7 2.32 13.89 3.72
CA ARG A 7 3.79 14.03 3.68
C ARG A 7 4.44 12.80 3.06
N THR A 8 4.03 11.60 3.48
CA THR A 8 4.55 10.33 2.97
C THR A 8 4.26 10.16 1.48
N VAL A 9 3.02 10.43 1.06
CA VAL A 9 2.65 10.34 -0.36
C VAL A 9 3.50 11.27 -1.22
N ARG A 10 3.74 12.50 -0.76
CA ARG A 10 4.55 13.47 -1.51
C ARG A 10 6.03 13.07 -1.60
N THR A 11 6.62 12.57 -0.51
CA THR A 11 8.07 12.32 -0.47
C THR A 11 8.45 10.89 -0.83
N MET A 12 7.49 9.95 -0.86
CA MET A 12 7.72 8.53 -1.09
C MET A 12 6.69 7.94 -2.06
N GLY A 13 6.13 8.77 -2.96
CA GLY A 13 5.03 8.39 -3.83
C GLY A 13 5.32 7.15 -4.68
N GLU A 14 6.57 6.96 -5.10
CA GLU A 14 7.01 5.76 -5.85
C GLU A 14 6.81 4.45 -5.09
N HIS A 15 6.72 4.49 -3.75
CA HIS A 15 6.50 3.32 -2.90
C HIS A 15 5.04 3.10 -2.50
N ILE A 16 4.12 3.98 -2.93
CA ILE A 16 2.71 3.96 -2.53
C ILE A 16 1.83 3.58 -3.72
N ASP A 17 1.01 2.55 -3.54
CA ASP A 17 0.04 2.10 -4.54
C ASP A 17 -1.28 2.85 -4.44
N VAL A 18 -1.70 3.22 -3.22
CA VAL A 18 -2.97 3.92 -2.99
C VAL A 18 -2.76 5.12 -2.06
N ASP A 19 -3.06 6.31 -2.57
CA ASP A 19 -3.12 7.56 -1.81
C ASP A 19 -4.54 7.77 -1.27
N VAL A 20 -4.68 7.77 0.05
CA VAL A 20 -5.95 8.08 0.75
C VAL A 20 -5.83 9.33 1.62
N SER A 21 -4.85 10.19 1.34
CA SER A 21 -4.57 11.39 2.12
C SER A 21 -5.69 12.44 2.08
N GLY A 22 -6.55 12.37 1.06
CA GLY A 22 -7.77 13.17 0.96
C GLY A 22 -8.75 12.95 2.12
N VAL A 23 -8.71 11.79 2.80
CA VAL A 23 -9.60 11.48 3.93
C VAL A 23 -9.40 12.45 5.08
N LEU A 24 -8.14 12.73 5.43
CA LEU A 24 -7.82 13.68 6.51
C LEU A 24 -8.01 15.14 6.09
N ARG A 25 -7.97 15.42 4.80
CA ARG A 25 -8.24 16.76 4.23
C ARG A 25 -9.73 17.04 4.02
N ARG A 26 -10.59 16.02 4.17
CA ARG A 26 -12.03 16.05 3.85
C ARG A 26 -12.35 16.22 2.36
N ASP A 27 -11.37 15.96 1.49
CA ASP A 27 -11.53 15.94 0.04
C ASP A 27 -11.99 14.56 -0.47
N MET A 28 -11.96 13.55 0.40
CA MET A 28 -12.34 12.16 0.13
C MET A 28 -13.03 11.58 1.37
N THR A 29 -14.07 10.78 1.15
CA THR A 29 -14.75 10.04 2.22
C THR A 29 -14.11 8.66 2.44
N ILE A 30 -14.34 8.05 3.61
CA ILE A 30 -13.84 6.70 3.90
C ILE A 30 -14.37 5.66 2.88
N PRO A 31 -15.65 5.66 2.49
CA PRO A 31 -16.14 4.78 1.42
C PRO A 31 -15.37 4.94 0.10
N GLN A 32 -15.14 6.16 -0.35
CA GLN A 32 -14.38 6.42 -1.58
C GLN A 32 -12.93 5.91 -1.51
N ALA A 33 -12.29 6.06 -0.33
CA ALA A 33 -10.97 5.48 -0.10
C ALA A 33 -11.01 3.93 -0.15
N GLY A 34 -12.10 3.33 0.35
CA GLY A 34 -12.37 1.90 0.24
C GLY A 34 -12.52 1.43 -1.20
N ASP A 35 -13.31 2.15 -2.01
CA ASP A 35 -13.51 1.84 -3.42
C ASP A 35 -12.19 1.89 -4.21
N ALA A 36 -11.38 2.93 -3.97
CA ALA A 36 -10.04 3.06 -4.58
C ALA A 36 -9.10 1.91 -4.19
N LEU A 37 -9.20 1.45 -2.93
CA LEU A 37 -8.43 0.30 -2.47
C LEU A 37 -8.88 -1.00 -3.15
N ILE A 38 -10.18 -1.23 -3.27
CA ILE A 38 -10.72 -2.44 -3.93
C ILE A 38 -10.31 -2.48 -5.40
N ASP A 39 -10.40 -1.37 -6.14
CA ASP A 39 -9.94 -1.30 -7.53
C ASP A 39 -8.45 -1.68 -7.64
N MET A 40 -7.61 -1.13 -6.76
CA MET A 40 -6.18 -1.44 -6.76
C MET A 40 -5.89 -2.92 -6.47
N ILE A 41 -6.64 -3.53 -5.54
CA ILE A 41 -6.53 -4.96 -5.23
C ILE A 41 -6.88 -5.79 -6.47
N VAL A 42 -7.99 -5.49 -7.15
CA VAL A 42 -8.42 -6.20 -8.36
C VAL A 42 -7.37 -6.08 -9.47
N ARG A 43 -6.83 -4.89 -9.70
CA ARG A 43 -5.76 -4.69 -10.70
C ARG A 43 -4.51 -5.49 -10.37
N THR A 44 -4.13 -5.52 -9.10
CA THR A 44 -2.97 -6.30 -8.62
C THR A 44 -3.20 -7.80 -8.79
N ALA A 45 -4.37 -8.29 -8.39
CA ALA A 45 -4.75 -9.69 -8.58
C ALA A 45 -4.76 -10.11 -10.06
N ASN A 46 -5.08 -9.18 -10.97
CA ASN A 46 -5.02 -9.38 -12.41
C ASN A 46 -3.59 -9.23 -13.01
N GLY A 47 -2.55 -9.17 -12.18
CA GLY A 47 -1.15 -9.22 -12.62
C GLY A 47 -0.45 -7.87 -12.76
N ARG A 48 -1.09 -6.76 -12.38
CA ARG A 48 -0.35 -5.50 -12.17
C ARG A 48 0.61 -5.70 -10.99
N LEU A 49 1.89 -5.41 -11.16
CA LEU A 49 2.83 -5.39 -10.06
C LEU A 49 2.50 -4.25 -9.07
N THR A 50 2.63 -4.54 -7.79
CA THR A 50 2.67 -3.50 -6.75
C THR A 50 3.92 -2.64 -6.88
N ALA A 51 3.92 -1.47 -6.26
CA ALA A 51 5.12 -0.63 -6.17
C ALA A 51 6.31 -1.38 -5.55
N ALA A 52 6.06 -2.22 -4.53
CA ALA A 52 7.11 -2.99 -3.87
C ALA A 52 7.75 -4.02 -4.82
N GLU A 53 6.94 -4.74 -5.57
CA GLU A 53 7.41 -5.72 -6.55
C GLU A 53 8.14 -5.05 -7.72
N SER A 54 7.61 -3.95 -8.23
CA SER A 54 8.21 -3.20 -9.34
C SER A 54 9.59 -2.63 -8.99
N LEU A 55 9.79 -2.24 -7.73
CA LEU A 55 11.07 -1.75 -7.20
C LEU A 55 11.99 -2.89 -6.72
N GLY A 56 11.58 -4.16 -6.83
CA GLY A 56 12.38 -5.32 -6.47
C GLY A 56 12.56 -5.55 -4.96
N HIS A 57 11.71 -4.96 -4.12
CA HIS A 57 11.79 -5.17 -2.68
C HIS A 57 11.48 -6.62 -2.31
N ARG A 58 12.39 -7.24 -1.54
CA ARG A 58 12.24 -8.61 -1.01
C ARG A 58 12.38 -8.60 0.50
N GLU A 59 11.25 -8.43 1.18
CA GLU A 59 11.19 -8.33 2.64
C GLU A 59 10.51 -9.59 3.18
N PHE A 60 11.29 -10.62 3.52
CA PHE A 60 10.78 -11.81 4.19
C PHE A 60 11.68 -12.20 5.36
N VAL A 61 11.05 -12.58 6.47
CA VAL A 61 11.70 -13.17 7.62
C VAL A 61 10.94 -14.44 7.99
N MET A 62 11.66 -15.54 8.19
CA MET A 62 11.04 -16.75 8.69
C MET A 62 10.84 -16.59 10.20
N THR A 63 9.62 -16.27 10.62
CA THR A 63 9.28 -16.19 12.03
C THR A 63 9.42 -17.57 12.65
N LYS A 64 10.40 -17.72 13.54
CA LYS A 64 10.66 -18.98 14.21
C LYS A 64 9.72 -19.14 15.40
N LEU A 65 8.94 -20.21 15.39
CA LEU A 65 7.96 -20.48 16.46
C LEU A 65 8.59 -21.15 17.70
N TYR A 66 9.81 -21.70 17.59
CA TYR A 66 10.50 -22.43 18.66
C TYR A 66 12.01 -22.11 18.72
N ARG A 67 12.66 -22.27 19.88
CA ARG A 67 14.13 -22.07 20.00
C ARG A 67 14.90 -23.21 19.31
N SER A 68 16.12 -22.94 18.82
CA SER A 68 17.03 -24.03 18.40
C SER A 68 17.51 -24.75 19.64
N ALA A 69 17.76 -26.05 19.52
CA ALA A 69 18.52 -26.81 20.51
C ALA A 69 19.91 -26.18 20.75
#